data_AF-V9LFW1-F1
#
_entry.id   AF-V9LFW1-F1
#
_cell.length_a   1.000
_cell.length_b   1.000
_cell.length_c   1.000
_cell.angle_alpha   90.00
_cell.angle_beta   90.00
_cell.angle_gamma   90.00
#
_symmetry.space_group_name_H-M   'P 1'
#
loop_
_entity.id
_entity.type
_entity.pdbx_description
1 polymer ?
#
loop_
_entity_poly.entity_id
_entity_poly.type
_entity_poly.pdbx_seq_one_letter_code
_entity_poly.pdbx_strand_id
1 'polypeptide(L)'
;SSLKVELISAGDHQHPLLNISWNLSPDGSIQELIATMICIQSPWEYVCFRCNYSKRFKSEVVQGKPWLFYYAEHPASPETSYLFTAFNIPPPNIGEDLPEQALQLKTPGCENNLMKNLKYCQDDVDVLWKPNISLCLINNNVMEINFTTHEQSSRYAVYLVNNASKQDIDTTTIPWSNNSRVTVRFEGSYPETLYVEIDPRFPSCLNDCTQ
;
A
#
# COMPACT_ATOMS: atom_id res chain seq x y z
N SER A 1 -8.46 25.07 6.60
CA SER A 1 -7.85 24.02 7.46
C SER A 1 -6.58 23.53 6.79
N SER A 2 -5.75 22.71 7.42
CA SER A 2 -4.68 21.95 6.77
C SER A 2 -4.55 20.56 7.37
N LEU A 3 -4.76 19.55 6.52
CA LEU A 3 -4.52 18.14 6.78
C LEU A 3 -3.04 17.84 6.57
N LYS A 4 -2.43 17.13 7.51
CA LYS A 4 -1.05 16.65 7.44
C LYS A 4 -1.02 15.20 7.85
N VAL A 5 -0.20 14.42 7.15
CA VAL A 5 0.00 13.00 7.47
C VAL A 5 1.48 12.71 7.47
N GLU A 6 1.94 12.06 8.53
CA GLU A 6 3.32 11.64 8.71
C GLU A 6 3.36 10.15 8.99
N LEU A 7 4.31 9.45 8.36
CA LEU A 7 4.58 8.06 8.68
C LEU A 7 5.46 8.00 9.92
N ILE A 8 5.01 7.31 10.96
CA ILE A 8 5.75 7.16 12.20
C ILE A 8 6.09 5.69 12.44
N SER A 9 7.30 5.44 12.97
CA SER A 9 7.70 4.13 13.47
C SER A 9 7.28 4.05 14.93
N ALA A 10 6.30 3.20 15.23
CA ALA A 10 5.99 2.86 16.62
C ALA A 10 6.95 1.75 17.03
N GLY A 11 7.89 2.06 17.93
CA GLY A 11 9.02 1.20 18.31
C GLY A 11 8.68 -0.17 18.91
N ASP A 12 7.39 -0.51 19.03
CA ASP A 12 6.88 -1.80 19.52
C ASP A 12 5.72 -2.34 18.64
N HIS A 13 5.53 -1.83 17.41
CA HIS A 13 4.46 -2.27 16.52
C HIS A 13 4.99 -3.03 15.30
N GLN A 14 4.22 -4.03 14.89
CA GLN A 14 4.51 -4.90 13.75
C GLN A 14 4.48 -4.14 12.42
N HIS A 15 3.75 -3.01 12.36
CA HIS A 15 3.53 -2.17 11.18
C HIS A 15 3.82 -0.69 11.51
N PRO A 16 4.21 0.13 10.52
CA PRO A 16 4.28 1.58 10.70
C PRO A 16 2.87 2.14 10.92
N LEU A 17 2.77 3.32 11.54
CA LEU A 17 1.49 4.00 11.74
C LEU A 17 1.45 5.32 10.96
N LEU A 18 0.24 5.70 10.55
CA LEU A 18 -0.03 7.00 9.96
C LEU A 18 -0.49 7.97 11.06
N ASN A 19 0.32 8.99 11.31
CA ASN A 19 0.00 10.10 12.19
C ASN A 19 -0.70 11.20 11.38
N ILE A 20 -2.02 11.26 11.52
CA ILE A 20 -2.88 12.21 10.83
C ILE A 20 -3.14 13.37 11.77
N SER A 21 -2.88 14.59 11.32
CA SER A 21 -3.19 15.80 12.07
C SER A 21 -3.92 16.81 11.20
N TRP A 22 -4.79 17.58 11.82
CA TRP A 22 -5.54 18.62 11.12
C TRP A 22 -5.79 19.81 12.03
N ASN A 23 -5.92 20.98 11.44
CA ASN A 23 -6.42 22.16 12.12
C ASN A 23 -7.83 22.54 11.66
N LEU A 24 -8.53 23.30 12.50
CA LEU A 24 -9.82 23.86 12.11
C LEU A 24 -9.62 24.97 11.09
N SER A 25 -10.57 25.06 10.15
CA SER A 25 -10.55 26.11 9.14
C SER A 25 -10.94 27.45 9.75
N PRO A 26 -10.35 28.58 9.30
CA PRO A 26 -10.71 29.93 9.73
C PRO A 26 -12.06 30.43 9.16
N ASP A 27 -12.94 29.55 8.69
CA ASP A 27 -14.18 29.97 8.04
C ASP A 27 -15.28 30.28 9.07
N GLY A 28 -16.21 31.17 8.69
CA GLY A 28 -17.26 31.69 9.58
C GLY A 28 -18.26 30.65 10.10
N SER A 29 -18.09 29.37 9.75
CA SER A 29 -18.93 28.25 10.18
C SER A 29 -18.43 27.59 11.48
N ILE A 30 -17.29 27.99 12.04
CA ILE A 30 -16.66 27.28 13.18
C ILE A 30 -17.56 27.16 14.42
N GLN A 31 -18.47 28.12 14.64
CA GLN A 31 -19.38 28.11 15.78
C GLN A 31 -20.45 27.01 15.68
N GLU A 32 -20.71 26.51 14.48
CA GLU A 32 -21.64 25.41 14.18
C GLU A 32 -20.93 24.07 13.98
N LEU A 33 -19.59 24.05 14.00
CA LEU A 33 -18.81 22.83 13.84
C LEU A 33 -19.06 21.85 14.99
N ILE A 34 -19.54 20.66 14.66
CA ILE A 34 -19.82 19.59 15.64
C ILE A 34 -18.88 18.39 15.51
N ALA A 35 -18.27 18.18 14.35
CA ALA A 35 -17.31 17.11 14.13
C ALA A 35 -16.43 17.36 12.91
N THR A 36 -15.36 16.57 12.78
CA THR A 36 -14.62 16.39 11.53
C THR A 36 -14.65 14.90 11.16
N MET A 37 -14.95 14.59 9.91
CA MET A 37 -14.80 13.26 9.35
C MET A 37 -13.46 13.18 8.63
N ILE A 38 -12.75 12.08 8.84
CA ILE A 38 -11.50 11.78 8.13
C ILE A 38 -11.68 10.41 7.50
N CYS A 39 -11.42 10.31 6.21
CA CYS A 39 -11.44 9.07 5.46
C CYS A 39 -10.05 8.75 4.93
N ILE A 40 -9.73 7.46 4.93
CA ILE A 40 -8.47 6.90 4.45
C ILE A 40 -8.85 5.88 3.37
N GLN A 41 -8.31 6.07 2.19
CA GLN A 41 -8.46 5.16 1.06
C GLN A 41 -7.10 4.57 0.69
N SER A 42 -7.01 3.25 0.70
CA SER A 42 -5.90 2.46 0.16
C SER A 42 -6.42 1.59 -1.01
N PRO A 43 -5.57 0.79 -1.68
CA PRO A 43 -6.03 -0.15 -2.71
C PRO A 43 -6.99 -1.24 -2.18
N TRP A 44 -6.95 -1.55 -0.89
CA TRP A 44 -7.73 -2.64 -0.26
C TRP A 44 -8.79 -2.18 0.73
N GLU A 45 -8.72 -0.94 1.22
CA GLU A 45 -9.59 -0.46 2.29
C GLU A 45 -10.07 0.97 2.04
N TYR A 46 -11.31 1.23 2.44
CA TYR A 46 -11.86 2.57 2.60
C TYR A 46 -12.47 2.68 4.00
N VAL A 47 -11.81 3.42 4.88
CA VAL A 47 -12.23 3.59 6.28
C VAL A 47 -12.41 5.06 6.60
N CYS A 48 -13.47 5.39 7.33
CA CYS A 48 -13.71 6.74 7.83
C CYS A 48 -13.90 6.72 9.35
N PHE A 49 -13.34 7.71 10.03
CA PHE A 49 -13.56 7.96 11.45
C PHE A 49 -14.03 9.39 11.68
N ARG A 50 -14.89 9.53 12.70
CA ARG A 50 -15.54 10.80 13.05
C ARG A 50 -15.02 11.31 14.39
N CYS A 51 -14.32 12.44 14.37
CA CYS A 51 -13.93 13.17 15.57
C CYS A 51 -15.09 14.08 16.01
N ASN A 52 -15.81 13.70 17.08
CA ASN A 52 -16.89 14.51 17.63
C ASN A 52 -16.36 15.56 18.62
N TYR A 53 -16.80 16.80 18.47
CA TYR A 53 -16.44 17.88 19.38
C TYR A 53 -17.48 18.00 20.49
N SER A 54 -17.02 17.95 21.74
CA SER A 54 -17.91 18.01 22.91
C SER A 54 -18.49 19.40 23.17
N LYS A 55 -17.86 20.45 22.62
CA LYS A 55 -18.27 21.85 22.77
C LYS A 55 -18.08 22.60 21.46
N ARG A 56 -18.92 23.61 21.26
CA ARG A 56 -18.79 24.55 20.14
C ARG A 56 -17.55 25.42 20.33
N PHE A 57 -16.89 25.74 19.22
CA PHE A 57 -15.74 26.63 19.21
C PHE A 57 -16.22 28.08 19.15
N LYS A 58 -15.55 28.97 19.91
CA LYS A 58 -15.82 30.41 19.86
C LYS A 58 -15.00 31.13 18.79
N SER A 59 -13.83 30.57 18.49
CA SER A 59 -12.88 31.05 17.49
C SER A 59 -11.98 29.87 17.09
N GLU A 60 -11.34 30.03 15.94
CA GLU A 60 -10.45 29.12 15.24
C GLU A 60 -9.06 29.06 15.89
N VAL A 61 -8.81 29.98 16.81
CA VAL A 61 -7.63 30.00 17.66
C VAL A 61 -7.96 29.85 19.13
N VAL A 62 -7.09 29.13 19.83
CA VAL A 62 -7.04 29.03 21.29
C VAL A 62 -5.70 29.57 21.76
N GLN A 63 -5.73 30.59 22.62
CA GLN A 63 -4.51 31.24 23.14
C GLN A 63 -3.54 31.72 22.03
N GLY A 64 -4.08 32.21 20.91
CA GLY A 64 -3.28 32.70 19.78
C GLY A 64 -2.71 31.61 18.86
N LYS A 65 -3.10 30.34 19.05
CA LYS A 65 -2.70 29.22 18.18
C LYS A 65 -3.92 28.54 17.55
N PRO A 66 -3.83 28.02 16.31
CA PRO A 66 -4.91 27.24 15.72
C PRO A 66 -5.25 26.01 16.56
N TRP A 67 -6.52 25.61 16.58
CA TRP A 67 -6.89 24.29 17.09
C TRP A 67 -6.20 23.20 16.29
N LEU A 68 -5.47 22.31 16.96
CA LEU A 68 -4.75 21.20 16.34
C LEU A 68 -5.27 19.89 16.95
N PHE A 69 -5.68 18.98 16.07
CA PHE A 69 -6.10 17.62 16.42
C PHE A 69 -5.18 16.61 15.75
N TYR A 70 -5.10 15.42 16.34
CA TYR A 70 -4.30 14.32 15.82
C TYR A 70 -4.97 12.97 16.06
N TYR A 71 -4.68 12.03 15.18
CA TYR A 71 -5.07 10.63 15.23
C TYR A 71 -3.92 9.79 14.68
N ALA A 72 -3.36 8.90 15.50
CA ALA A 72 -2.13 8.19 15.19
C ALA A 72 -2.27 6.67 15.44
N GLU A 73 -3.32 6.05 14.91
CA GLU A 73 -3.63 4.65 15.17
C GLU A 73 -3.90 3.82 13.90
N HIS A 74 -3.81 4.40 12.70
CA HIS A 74 -4.05 3.63 11.48
C HIS A 74 -2.76 2.93 11.01
N PRO A 75 -2.74 1.58 10.95
CA PRO A 75 -1.61 0.82 10.41
C PRO A 75 -1.41 1.14 8.93
N ALA A 76 -0.15 1.19 8.51
CA ALA A 76 0.23 1.36 7.12
C ALA A 76 1.00 0.15 6.60
N SER A 77 0.75 -0.22 5.35
CA SER A 77 1.61 -1.14 4.59
C SER A 77 2.73 -0.38 3.85
N PRO A 78 3.89 -1.02 3.60
CA PRO A 78 4.93 -0.51 2.70
C PRO A 78 4.47 -0.33 1.25
N GLU A 79 5.15 0.55 0.53
CA GLU A 79 4.97 0.83 -0.92
C GLU A 79 3.53 1.15 -1.36
N THR A 80 2.72 1.62 -0.43
CA THR A 80 1.29 1.78 -0.60
C THR A 80 0.92 3.25 -0.77
N SER A 81 0.06 3.52 -1.76
CA SER A 81 -0.52 4.84 -1.96
C SER A 81 -1.82 4.98 -1.17
N TYR A 82 -1.88 6.00 -0.32
CA TYR A 82 -3.06 6.37 0.44
C TYR A 82 -3.60 7.72 -0.02
N LEU A 83 -4.92 7.84 -0.08
CA LEU A 83 -5.64 9.11 -0.21
C LEU A 83 -6.36 9.38 1.11
N PHE A 84 -6.03 10.50 1.73
CA PHE A 84 -6.68 10.99 2.93
C PHE A 84 -7.62 12.12 2.55
N THR A 85 -8.84 12.07 3.02
CA THR A 85 -9.79 13.15 2.87
C THR A 85 -10.33 13.58 4.23
N ALA A 86 -10.48 14.89 4.43
CA ALA A 86 -11.04 15.43 5.66
C ALA A 86 -12.07 16.50 5.35
N PHE A 87 -13.21 16.44 6.03
CA PHE A 87 -14.26 17.43 5.91
C PHE A 87 -14.98 17.67 7.23
N ASN A 88 -15.46 18.88 7.40
CA ASN A 88 -16.14 19.35 8.60
C ASN A 88 -17.64 19.00 8.57
N ILE A 89 -18.22 18.81 9.76
CA ILE A 89 -19.64 18.53 9.97
C ILE A 89 -20.24 19.63 10.85
N PRO A 90 -21.36 20.27 10.45
CA PRO A 90 -22.13 19.99 9.22
C PRO A 90 -21.36 20.38 7.94
N PRO A 91 -21.65 19.71 6.81
CA PRO A 91 -21.09 20.12 5.52
C PRO A 91 -21.56 21.54 5.16
N PRO A 92 -20.85 22.24 4.25
CA PRO A 92 -21.30 23.52 3.71
C PRO A 92 -22.67 23.40 3.02
N ASN A 93 -23.27 24.55 2.69
CA ASN A 93 -24.61 24.60 2.12
C ASN A 93 -24.68 23.84 0.78
N ILE A 94 -25.86 23.27 0.48
CA ILE A 94 -26.10 22.53 -0.76
C ILE A 94 -25.76 23.41 -1.97
N GLY A 95 -24.80 22.97 -2.79
CA GLY A 95 -24.33 23.69 -3.98
C GLY A 95 -22.99 24.41 -3.81
N GLU A 96 -22.43 24.43 -2.60
CA GLU A 96 -21.04 24.82 -2.34
C GLU A 96 -20.13 23.58 -2.40
N ASP A 97 -18.91 23.73 -2.93
CA ASP A 97 -17.91 22.67 -2.87
C ASP A 97 -17.67 22.30 -1.40
N LEU A 98 -17.66 21.00 -1.10
CA LEU A 98 -17.15 20.52 0.19
C LEU A 98 -15.74 21.11 0.36
N PRO A 99 -15.41 21.79 1.47
CA PRO A 99 -14.03 22.12 1.82
C PRO A 99 -13.34 20.82 2.21
N GLU A 100 -13.15 19.96 1.22
CA GLU A 100 -12.51 18.66 1.31
C GLU A 100 -11.01 18.91 1.23
N GLN A 101 -10.32 18.52 2.28
CA GLN A 101 -8.87 18.51 2.27
C GLN A 101 -8.44 17.13 1.84
N ALA A 102 -7.86 17.05 0.64
CA ALA A 102 -7.30 15.81 0.13
C ALA A 102 -5.78 15.85 0.23
N LEU A 103 -5.18 14.76 0.71
CA LEU A 103 -3.74 14.56 0.72
C LEU A 103 -3.42 13.15 0.22
N GLN A 104 -2.46 13.04 -0.68
CA GLN A 104 -1.91 11.75 -1.07
C GLN A 104 -0.57 11.52 -0.38
N LEU A 105 -0.35 10.31 0.14
CA LEU A 105 0.92 9.88 0.69
C LEU A 105 1.22 8.47 0.18
N LYS A 106 2.44 8.29 -0.33
CA LYS A 106 2.97 6.96 -0.64
C LYS A 106 3.94 6.56 0.45
N THR A 107 3.70 5.42 1.09
CA THR A 107 4.64 4.86 2.06
C THR A 107 5.88 4.32 1.34
N PRO A 108 7.07 4.41 1.96
CA PRO A 108 8.27 3.85 1.36
C PRO A 108 8.24 2.31 1.40
N GLY A 109 9.24 1.67 0.80
CA GLY A 109 9.44 0.22 0.90
C GLY A 109 10.30 -0.19 2.11
N CYS A 110 10.45 -1.49 2.28
CA CYS A 110 11.20 -2.08 3.40
C CYS A 110 12.70 -1.74 3.43
N GLU A 111 13.27 -1.25 2.33
CA GLU A 111 14.65 -0.73 2.28
C GLU A 111 14.82 0.61 3.01
N ASN A 112 13.72 1.30 3.33
CA ASN A 112 13.77 2.58 4.03
C ASN A 112 14.18 2.41 5.50
N ASN A 113 15.01 3.31 6.01
CA ASN A 113 15.49 3.28 7.41
C ASN A 113 14.36 3.30 8.46
N LEU A 114 13.19 3.87 8.14
CA LEU A 114 12.02 3.87 9.02
C LEU A 114 11.28 2.52 9.04
N MET A 115 11.45 1.70 7.99
CA MET A 115 10.69 0.47 7.79
C MET A 115 11.50 -0.81 7.97
N LYS A 116 12.78 -0.80 7.61
CA LYS A 116 13.66 -1.98 7.60
C LYS A 116 13.75 -2.76 8.92
N ASN A 117 13.48 -2.08 10.04
CA ASN A 117 13.53 -2.68 11.37
C ASN A 117 12.16 -3.10 11.91
N LEU A 118 11.09 -2.84 11.17
CA LEU A 118 9.75 -3.27 11.54
C LEU A 118 9.61 -4.76 11.28
N LYS A 119 8.92 -5.44 12.19
CA LYS A 119 8.73 -6.89 12.13
C LYS A 119 8.13 -7.34 10.80
N TYR A 120 7.19 -6.57 10.24
CA TYR A 120 6.69 -6.81 8.88
C TYR A 120 7.81 -6.92 7.84
N CYS A 121 8.78 -6.01 7.82
CA CYS A 121 9.89 -6.05 6.87
C CYS A 121 10.98 -7.09 7.21
N GLN A 122 11.05 -7.56 8.47
CA GLN A 122 12.06 -8.51 8.93
C GLN A 122 11.60 -9.97 8.88
N ASP A 123 10.29 -10.22 8.93
CA ASP A 123 9.74 -11.57 9.06
C ASP A 123 8.79 -11.93 7.91
N ASP A 124 8.32 -10.97 7.11
CA ASP A 124 7.41 -11.28 5.99
C ASP A 124 8.18 -11.89 4.83
N VAL A 125 7.92 -13.17 4.60
CA VAL A 125 8.51 -13.96 3.53
C VAL A 125 8.25 -13.36 2.14
N ASP A 126 7.10 -12.73 1.92
CA ASP A 126 6.79 -12.10 0.62
C ASP A 126 7.75 -10.97 0.30
N VAL A 127 8.12 -10.21 1.32
CA VAL A 127 9.06 -9.10 1.22
C VAL A 127 10.50 -9.62 1.07
N LEU A 128 10.87 -10.62 1.87
CA LEU A 128 12.24 -11.12 1.97
C LEU A 128 12.65 -12.05 0.82
N TRP A 129 11.69 -12.77 0.23
CA TRP A 129 12.00 -13.72 -0.83
C TRP A 129 12.36 -12.98 -2.11
N LYS A 130 13.63 -13.10 -2.52
CA LYS A 130 14.14 -12.60 -3.80
C LYS A 130 14.52 -13.78 -4.67
N PRO A 131 13.69 -14.18 -5.66
CA PRO A 131 14.00 -15.32 -6.49
C PRO A 131 15.23 -15.02 -7.36
N ASN A 132 16.23 -15.91 -7.33
CA ASN A 132 17.35 -15.86 -8.27
C ASN A 132 16.90 -16.45 -9.62
N ILE A 133 16.27 -15.58 -10.43
CA ILE A 133 15.70 -15.90 -11.74
C ILE A 133 16.79 -15.90 -12.81
N SER A 134 16.81 -16.95 -13.63
CA SER A 134 17.58 -17.00 -14.87
C SER A 134 16.69 -17.48 -16.00
N LEU A 135 16.76 -16.81 -17.14
CA LEU A 135 15.99 -17.11 -18.35
C LEU A 135 16.95 -17.50 -19.48
N CYS A 136 16.63 -18.58 -20.18
CA CYS A 136 17.42 -19.09 -21.29
C CYS A 136 16.52 -19.57 -22.43
N LEU A 137 16.73 -19.03 -23.64
CA LEU A 137 16.12 -19.57 -24.85
C LEU A 137 17.01 -20.72 -25.35
N ILE A 138 16.59 -21.97 -25.10
CA ILE A 138 17.37 -23.17 -25.43
C ILE A 138 17.45 -23.35 -26.96
N ASN A 139 16.33 -23.10 -27.63
CA ASN A 139 16.21 -23.06 -29.07
C ASN A 139 15.08 -22.07 -29.43
N ASN A 140 14.84 -21.82 -30.72
CA ASN A 140 13.85 -20.84 -31.18
C ASN A 140 12.42 -21.06 -30.65
N ASN A 141 12.12 -22.22 -30.07
CA ASN A 141 10.79 -22.61 -29.66
C ASN A 141 10.68 -23.00 -28.18
N VAL A 142 11.76 -23.02 -27.40
CA VAL A 142 11.74 -23.50 -26.00
C VAL A 142 12.45 -22.51 -25.09
N MET A 143 11.67 -21.91 -24.18
CA MET A 143 12.18 -21.00 -23.17
C MET A 143 12.22 -21.68 -21.81
N GLU A 144 13.40 -21.69 -21.19
CA GLU A 144 13.63 -22.24 -19.87
C GLU A 144 13.82 -21.12 -18.84
N ILE A 145 13.09 -21.22 -17.73
CA ILE A 145 13.14 -20.29 -16.61
C ILE A 145 13.52 -21.10 -15.38
N ASN A 146 14.56 -20.66 -14.68
CA ASN A 146 14.97 -21.24 -13.42
C ASN A 146 14.92 -20.19 -12.31
N PHE A 147 14.36 -20.54 -11.16
CA PHE A 147 14.30 -19.63 -10.02
C PHE A 147 14.39 -20.38 -8.69
N THR A 148 14.78 -19.67 -7.63
CA THR A 148 14.83 -20.22 -6.27
C THR A 148 13.48 -20.12 -5.59
N THR A 149 13.02 -21.20 -4.98
CA THR A 149 11.75 -21.26 -4.24
C THR A 149 11.96 -20.92 -2.76
N HIS A 150 10.87 -20.88 -1.99
CA HIS A 150 10.83 -20.73 -0.56
C HIS A 150 9.81 -21.70 0.04
N GLU A 151 10.16 -22.32 1.16
CA GLU A 151 9.43 -23.45 1.74
C GLU A 151 7.98 -23.14 2.13
N GLN A 152 7.68 -21.88 2.42
CA GLN A 152 6.35 -21.41 2.84
C GLN A 152 5.37 -21.17 1.69
N SER A 153 5.83 -21.11 0.43
CA SER A 153 4.91 -20.87 -0.70
C SER A 153 4.16 -22.15 -1.06
N SER A 154 2.82 -22.13 -1.10
CA SER A 154 2.07 -23.33 -1.47
C SER A 154 2.08 -23.64 -2.98
N ARG A 155 2.38 -22.64 -3.82
CA ARG A 155 2.49 -22.75 -5.29
C ARG A 155 3.17 -21.50 -5.86
N TYR A 156 3.60 -21.58 -7.11
CA TYR A 156 4.07 -20.43 -7.89
C TYR A 156 3.31 -20.36 -9.21
N ALA A 157 2.82 -19.20 -9.60
CA ALA A 157 2.44 -18.93 -10.98
C ALA A 157 3.60 -18.21 -11.67
N VAL A 158 3.95 -18.66 -12.87
CA VAL A 158 5.03 -18.08 -13.68
C VAL A 158 4.42 -17.57 -14.96
N TYR A 159 4.57 -16.28 -15.22
CA TYR A 159 4.02 -15.60 -16.39
C TYR A 159 5.14 -15.19 -17.33
N LEU A 160 4.95 -15.46 -18.61
CA LEU A 160 5.72 -14.84 -19.68
C LEU A 160 4.95 -13.62 -20.16
N VAL A 161 5.51 -12.43 -19.99
CA VAL A 161 4.81 -11.18 -20.30
C VAL A 161 5.46 -10.48 -21.48
N ASN A 162 4.65 -10.07 -22.46
CA ASN A 162 5.12 -9.27 -23.57
C ASN A 162 5.44 -7.85 -23.08
N ASN A 163 6.67 -7.39 -23.32
CA ASN A 163 7.09 -6.10 -22.79
C ASN A 163 6.34 -4.92 -23.44
N ALA A 164 5.95 -5.04 -24.71
CA ALA A 164 5.28 -3.97 -25.46
C ALA A 164 3.79 -3.86 -25.14
N SER A 165 3.07 -4.98 -25.12
CA SER A 165 1.62 -4.98 -24.84
C SER A 165 1.27 -5.08 -23.36
N LYS A 166 2.22 -5.47 -22.50
CA LYS A 166 1.99 -5.78 -21.07
C LYS A 166 0.92 -6.86 -20.86
N GLN A 167 0.80 -7.77 -21.83
CA GLN A 167 -0.11 -8.90 -21.77
C GLN A 167 0.66 -10.20 -21.58
N ASP A 168 0.05 -11.11 -20.83
CA ASP A 168 0.52 -12.48 -20.64
C ASP A 168 0.52 -13.21 -22.00
N ILE A 169 1.68 -13.74 -22.36
CA ILE A 169 1.89 -14.60 -23.52
C ILE A 169 1.52 -16.04 -23.14
N ASP A 170 2.00 -16.48 -21.98
CA ASP A 170 1.79 -17.83 -21.48
C ASP A 170 1.93 -17.84 -19.95
N THR A 171 1.31 -18.83 -19.30
CA THR A 171 1.34 -18.99 -17.85
C THR A 171 1.38 -20.46 -17.46
N THR A 172 2.08 -20.76 -16.37
CA THR A 172 2.01 -22.08 -15.76
C THR A 172 2.05 -21.98 -14.25
N THR A 173 1.49 -22.99 -13.59
CA THR A 173 1.48 -23.09 -12.13
C THR A 173 2.30 -24.28 -11.69
N ILE A 174 3.26 -24.02 -10.81
CA ILE A 174 4.09 -25.04 -10.16
C ILE A 174 3.55 -25.26 -8.75
N PRO A 175 3.16 -26.49 -8.37
CA PRO A 175 2.82 -26.78 -6.98
C PRO A 175 4.07 -26.67 -6.08
N TRP A 176 3.85 -26.56 -4.77
CA TRP A 176 4.96 -26.64 -3.81
C TRP A 176 5.80 -27.90 -4.03
N SER A 177 7.12 -27.73 -3.89
CA SER A 177 8.08 -28.83 -3.91
C SER A 177 9.21 -28.54 -2.92
N ASN A 178 9.87 -29.60 -2.43
CA ASN A 178 11.01 -29.47 -1.52
C ASN A 178 12.32 -29.05 -2.24
N ASN A 179 12.25 -28.77 -3.55
CA ASN A 179 13.41 -28.32 -4.31
C ASN A 179 13.60 -26.83 -4.11
N SER A 180 14.79 -26.43 -3.65
CA SER A 180 15.18 -25.02 -3.47
C SER A 180 15.31 -24.24 -4.77
N ARG A 181 15.36 -24.94 -5.91
CA ARG A 181 15.38 -24.37 -7.25
C ARG A 181 14.52 -25.21 -8.18
N VAL A 182 13.70 -24.54 -9.00
CA VAL A 182 12.80 -25.19 -9.95
C VAL A 182 13.06 -24.66 -11.36
N THR A 183 12.74 -25.50 -12.34
CA THR A 183 12.88 -25.24 -13.77
C THR A 183 11.50 -25.35 -14.41
N VAL A 184 11.15 -24.33 -15.19
CA VAL A 184 9.94 -24.30 -16.01
C VAL A 184 10.35 -24.17 -17.47
N ARG A 185 9.61 -24.86 -18.35
CA ARG A 185 9.77 -24.70 -19.78
C ARG A 185 8.45 -24.28 -20.40
N PHE A 186 8.54 -23.27 -21.25
CA PHE A 186 7.49 -22.88 -22.17
C PHE A 186 7.89 -23.31 -23.56
N GLU A 187 6.90 -23.71 -24.37
CA GLU A 187 7.10 -24.04 -25.78
C GLU A 187 6.25 -23.10 -26.65
N GLY A 188 6.85 -22.46 -27.65
CA GLY A 188 6.13 -21.51 -28.50
C GLY A 188 7.05 -20.57 -29.26
N SER A 189 6.45 -19.63 -29.99
CA SER A 189 7.18 -18.54 -30.63
C SER A 189 7.11 -17.30 -29.74
N TYR A 190 8.25 -16.65 -29.50
CA TYR A 190 8.35 -15.55 -28.55
C TYR A 190 8.70 -14.23 -29.23
N PRO A 191 8.18 -13.10 -28.74
CA PRO A 191 8.56 -11.79 -29.23
C PRO A 191 10.02 -11.47 -28.87
N GLU A 192 10.62 -10.51 -29.58
CA GLU A 192 12.00 -10.06 -29.30
C GLU A 192 12.19 -9.50 -27.89
N THR A 193 11.15 -8.93 -27.29
CA THR A 193 11.19 -8.39 -25.93
C THR A 193 10.06 -8.94 -25.08
N LEU A 194 10.45 -9.54 -23.96
CA LEU A 194 9.57 -10.11 -22.95
C LEU A 194 10.26 -10.07 -21.60
N TYR A 195 9.51 -10.32 -20.55
CA TYR A 195 10.03 -10.49 -19.21
C TYR A 195 9.21 -11.55 -18.46
N VAL A 196 9.70 -11.96 -17.29
CA VAL A 196 9.08 -12.99 -16.45
C VAL A 196 8.56 -12.34 -15.19
N GLU A 197 7.34 -12.68 -14.81
CA GLU A 197 6.77 -12.39 -13.50
C GLU A 197 6.56 -13.71 -12.76
N ILE A 198 6.89 -13.76 -11.46
CA ILE A 198 6.72 -14.96 -10.64
C ILE A 198 5.89 -14.58 -9.42
N ASP A 199 4.68 -15.13 -9.37
CA ASP A 199 3.71 -14.88 -8.31
C ASP A 199 3.69 -16.05 -7.31
N PRO A 200 4.27 -15.88 -6.10
CA PRO A 200 4.25 -16.90 -5.07
C PRO A 200 2.91 -16.93 -4.34
N ARG A 201 2.62 -18.04 -3.65
CA ARG A 201 1.44 -18.19 -2.81
C ARG A 201 1.85 -18.34 -1.35
N PHE A 202 2.33 -17.25 -0.75
CA PHE A 202 2.68 -17.26 0.68
C PHE A 202 1.45 -17.13 1.58
N PRO A 203 1.54 -17.59 2.85
CA PRO A 203 0.46 -17.42 3.82
C PRO A 203 0.15 -15.95 4.15
N SER A 204 1.15 -15.06 4.11
CA SER A 204 1.02 -13.64 4.49
C SER A 204 0.21 -12.81 3.49
N CYS A 205 0.49 -12.97 2.19
CA CYS A 205 -0.13 -12.19 1.11
C CYS A 205 -1.23 -12.94 0.34
N LEU A 206 -1.31 -14.26 0.52
CA LEU A 206 -2.25 -15.10 -0.18
C LEU A 206 -2.19 -14.96 -1.71
N ASN A 207 -3.18 -14.31 -2.35
CA ASN A 207 -3.21 -14.10 -3.81
C ASN A 207 -2.62 -12.75 -4.23
N ASP A 208 -2.15 -11.95 -3.27
CA ASP A 208 -1.72 -10.56 -3.47
C ASP A 208 -0.25 -10.40 -3.09
N CYS A 209 0.55 -11.38 -3.51
CA CYS A 209 1.97 -11.44 -3.22
C CYS A 209 2.78 -10.59 -4.20
N THR A 210 3.94 -10.13 -3.76
CA THR A 210 4.82 -9.31 -4.58
C THR A 210 5.43 -10.19 -5.69
N GLN A 211 5.32 -9.72 -6.94
CA GLN A 211 5.73 -10.44 -8.16
C GLN A 211 7.11 -10.00 -8.69
#